data_AF-A0A924P387-F1
#
_entry.id   AF-A0A924P387-F1
#
_cell.length_a   1.000
_cell.length_b   1.000
_cell.length_c   1.000
_cell.angle_alpha   90.00
_cell.angle_beta   90.00
_cell.angle_gamma   90.00
#
_symmetry.space_group_name_H-M   'P 1'
#
loop_
_entity.id
_entity.type
_entity.pdbx_description
1 polymer ?
#
loop_
_entity_poly.entity_id
_entity_poly.type
_entity_poly.pdbx_seq_one_letter_code
_entity_poly.pdbx_strand_id
1 'polypeptide(L)'
;MKKPARKTFVLIALITLEIVVDSKLVTAQNLMPFTINRSGISIQFDFCKGSVRQRFMQPVENKRKAKLPEMIDKSDLETAMQITGRMRVGRSFDCGEPGYNFTYTGITETKTANGSLVIISQTDTVSKLLAESHYIFYNNIPVIRRYISLINKGCEAAGIE
;
A
#
# COMPACT_ATOMS: atom_id res chain seq x y z
N MET A 1 18.78 52.85 -5.65
CA MET A 1 18.35 51.67 -6.46
C MET A 1 17.68 50.65 -5.54
N LYS A 2 16.36 50.49 -5.59
CA LYS A 2 15.59 49.49 -4.80
C LYS A 2 15.30 48.27 -5.69
N LYS A 3 15.69 47.07 -5.25
CA LYS A 3 15.36 45.80 -5.92
C LYS A 3 13.86 45.49 -5.76
N PRO A 4 13.17 44.95 -6.79
CA PRO A 4 11.79 44.52 -6.63
C PRO A 4 11.73 43.16 -5.92
N ALA A 5 10.81 43.04 -4.95
CA ALA A 5 10.52 41.79 -4.27
C ALA A 5 9.80 40.83 -5.23
N ARG A 6 10.36 39.63 -5.42
CA ARG A 6 9.69 38.52 -6.11
C ARG A 6 8.54 38.02 -5.24
N LYS A 7 7.31 38.14 -5.74
CA LYS A 7 6.14 37.45 -5.17
C LYS A 7 6.22 35.97 -5.57
N THR A 8 6.46 35.12 -4.59
CA THR A 8 6.35 33.66 -4.73
C THR A 8 4.87 33.29 -4.80
N PHE A 9 4.44 32.69 -5.91
CA PHE A 9 3.13 32.07 -6.02
C PHE A 9 3.15 30.74 -5.25
N VAL A 10 2.40 30.66 -4.16
CA VAL A 10 2.10 29.39 -3.50
C VAL A 10 0.97 28.74 -4.30
N LEU A 11 1.29 27.65 -5.00
CA LEU A 11 0.31 26.81 -5.67
C LEU A 11 -0.47 26.06 -4.58
N ILE A 12 -1.67 26.53 -4.25
CA ILE A 12 -2.61 25.80 -3.40
C ILE A 12 -3.10 24.61 -4.23
N ALA A 13 -2.72 23.40 -3.86
CA ALA A 13 -3.27 22.18 -4.45
C ALA A 13 -4.78 22.18 -4.17
N LEU A 14 -5.59 22.33 -5.22
CA LEU A 14 -7.03 22.10 -5.17
C LEU A 14 -7.24 20.61 -4.84
N ILE A 15 -7.61 20.32 -3.61
CA ILE A 15 -8.16 19.02 -3.26
C ILE A 15 -9.58 19.02 -3.81
N THR A 16 -9.78 18.37 -4.97
CA THR A 16 -11.12 18.13 -5.50
C THR A 16 -11.89 17.26 -4.52
N LEU A 17 -13.01 17.77 -4.01
CA LEU A 17 -13.94 17.05 -3.16
C LEU A 17 -14.62 15.97 -4.02
N GLU A 18 -14.09 14.75 -4.03
CA GLU A 18 -14.76 13.63 -4.68
C GLU A 18 -15.94 13.18 -3.81
N ILE A 19 -17.14 13.17 -4.40
CA ILE A 19 -18.34 12.67 -3.73
C ILE A 19 -18.14 11.17 -3.47
N VAL A 20 -18.02 10.82 -2.19
CA VAL A 20 -18.04 9.43 -1.73
C VAL A 20 -19.45 8.92 -1.92
N VAL A 21 -19.61 7.92 -2.80
CA VAL A 21 -20.91 7.35 -3.15
C VAL A 21 -21.24 6.15 -2.25
N ASP A 22 -20.21 5.42 -1.82
CA ASP A 22 -20.35 4.27 -0.93
C ASP A 22 -18.98 3.95 -0.30
N SER A 23 -18.93 3.80 1.02
CA SER A 23 -17.73 3.38 1.75
C SER A 23 -18.00 2.06 2.44
N LYS A 24 -17.36 0.98 1.98
CA LYS A 24 -17.47 -0.34 2.60
C LYS A 24 -16.17 -0.63 3.33
N LEU A 25 -16.23 -0.63 4.65
CA LEU A 25 -15.19 -1.20 5.49
C LEU A 25 -15.30 -2.73 5.39
N VAL A 26 -14.33 -3.38 4.75
CA VAL A 26 -14.25 -4.84 4.72
C VAL A 26 -13.15 -5.26 5.69
N THR A 27 -13.47 -5.26 6.98
CA THR A 27 -12.55 -5.75 8.03
C THR A 27 -12.47 -7.27 7.94
N ALA A 28 -11.65 -7.79 7.02
CA ALA A 28 -11.42 -9.22 6.93
C ALA A 28 -10.21 -9.59 7.81
N GLN A 29 -10.45 -10.25 8.95
CA GLN A 29 -9.41 -11.06 9.63
C GLN A 29 -9.21 -12.42 8.94
N ASN A 30 -9.96 -12.72 7.87
CA ASN A 30 -9.78 -13.95 7.09
C ASN A 30 -8.56 -13.79 6.17
N LEU A 31 -7.45 -14.41 6.57
CA LEU A 31 -6.20 -14.55 5.80
C LEU A 31 -6.39 -15.51 4.61
N MET A 32 -7.36 -15.21 3.74
CA MET A 32 -7.65 -15.98 2.53
C MET A 32 -7.20 -15.18 1.30
N PRO A 33 -6.55 -15.80 0.31
CA PRO A 33 -6.16 -15.13 -0.92
C PRO A 33 -7.34 -14.38 -1.54
N PHE A 34 -7.09 -13.18 -2.06
CA PHE A 34 -8.14 -12.35 -2.63
C PHE A 34 -7.69 -11.67 -3.91
N THR A 35 -8.66 -11.27 -4.71
CA THR A 35 -8.42 -10.62 -6.01
C THR A 35 -9.22 -9.33 -6.10
N ILE A 36 -8.55 -8.26 -6.53
CA ILE A 36 -9.21 -7.00 -6.89
C ILE A 36 -9.38 -6.97 -8.40
N ASN A 37 -10.63 -6.95 -8.87
CA ASN A 37 -10.99 -6.82 -10.28
C ASN A 37 -11.65 -5.48 -10.54
N ARG A 38 -10.95 -4.54 -11.18
CA ARG A 38 -11.46 -3.19 -11.46
C ARG A 38 -10.87 -2.67 -12.77
N SER A 39 -11.67 -1.95 -13.53
CA SER A 39 -11.24 -1.26 -14.76
C SER A 39 -10.49 -2.15 -15.76
N GLY A 40 -10.92 -3.41 -15.90
CA GLY A 40 -10.28 -4.39 -16.79
C GLY A 40 -8.96 -4.97 -16.27
N ILE A 41 -8.53 -4.63 -15.06
CA ILE A 41 -7.33 -5.15 -14.41
C ILE A 41 -7.69 -6.05 -13.21
N SER A 42 -6.97 -7.15 -13.10
CA SER A 42 -7.02 -8.10 -12.00
C SER A 42 -5.70 -8.06 -11.23
N ILE A 43 -5.77 -7.85 -9.92
CA ILE A 43 -4.63 -7.92 -9.00
C ILE A 43 -4.88 -9.04 -8.01
N GLN A 44 -4.03 -10.06 -7.98
CA GLN A 44 -4.13 -11.15 -7.02
C GLN A 44 -3.20 -10.91 -5.83
N PHE A 45 -3.77 -11.09 -4.65
CA PHE A 45 -3.08 -11.08 -3.36
C PHE A 45 -3.18 -12.45 -2.69
N ASP A 46 -2.12 -12.79 -1.99
CA ASP A 46 -1.98 -14.06 -1.29
C ASP A 46 -1.29 -13.82 0.05
N PHE A 47 -1.32 -14.81 0.93
CA PHE A 47 -0.81 -14.68 2.29
C PHE A 47 0.33 -15.64 2.57
N CYS A 48 1.31 -15.18 3.34
CA CYS A 48 2.35 -16.01 3.91
C CYS A 48 2.59 -15.57 5.35
N LYS A 49 2.36 -16.48 6.32
CA LYS A 49 2.60 -16.22 7.75
C LYS A 49 1.96 -14.92 8.30
N GLY A 50 0.81 -14.54 7.76
CA GLY A 50 0.09 -13.32 8.18
C GLY A 50 0.46 -12.05 7.39
N SER A 51 1.51 -12.09 6.58
CA SER A 51 1.84 -11.04 5.62
C SER A 51 1.06 -11.21 4.34
N VAL A 52 0.66 -10.09 3.71
CA VAL A 52 -0.01 -10.08 2.40
C VAL A 52 1.01 -9.77 1.32
N ARG A 53 0.87 -10.40 0.15
CA ARG A 53 1.75 -10.23 -1.01
C ARG A 53 0.97 -10.12 -2.30
N GLN A 54 1.37 -9.20 -3.18
CA GLN A 54 0.89 -9.17 -4.56
C GLN A 54 1.55 -10.30 -5.37
N ARG A 55 0.73 -11.21 -5.92
CA ARG A 55 1.21 -12.35 -6.73
C ARG A 55 1.35 -12.00 -8.20
N PHE A 56 0.35 -11.33 -8.77
CA PHE A 56 0.41 -10.80 -10.13
C PHE A 56 -0.60 -9.68 -10.34
N MET A 57 -0.40 -8.95 -11.45
CA MET A 57 -1.32 -7.97 -11.98
C MET A 57 -1.43 -8.19 -13.49
N GLN A 58 -2.65 -8.35 -13.99
CA GLN A 58 -2.89 -8.66 -15.41
C GLN A 58 -4.28 -8.17 -15.88
N PRO A 59 -4.53 -8.09 -17.19
CA PRO A 59 -5.89 -7.89 -17.69
C PRO A 59 -6.85 -8.99 -17.21
N VAL A 60 -8.09 -8.64 -16.89
CA VAL A 60 -9.12 -9.59 -16.42
C VAL A 60 -9.38 -10.69 -17.46
N GLU A 61 -9.26 -10.36 -18.74
CA GLU A 61 -9.46 -11.29 -19.87
C GLU A 61 -8.35 -12.37 -19.97
N ASN A 62 -7.21 -12.17 -19.30
CA ASN A 62 -6.07 -13.05 -19.42
C ASN A 62 -6.30 -14.37 -18.67
N LYS A 63 -6.66 -15.42 -19.42
CA LYS A 63 -6.88 -16.78 -18.90
C LYS A 63 -5.59 -17.58 -18.71
N ARG A 64 -4.42 -17.05 -19.08
CA ARG A 64 -3.15 -17.76 -18.90
C ARG A 64 -2.86 -17.89 -17.40
N LYS A 65 -2.69 -19.12 -16.92
CA LYS A 65 -2.22 -19.37 -15.56
C LYS A 65 -0.78 -18.87 -15.45
N ALA A 66 -0.54 -17.90 -14.58
CA ALA A 66 0.81 -17.47 -14.28
C ALA A 66 1.58 -18.63 -13.64
N LYS A 67 2.72 -19.02 -14.23
CA LYS A 67 3.65 -19.98 -13.63
C LYS A 67 4.50 -19.23 -12.60
N LEU A 68 3.87 -18.88 -11.47
CA LEU A 68 4.55 -18.16 -10.41
C LEU A 68 5.46 -19.10 -9.60
N PRO A 69 6.59 -18.58 -9.09
CA PRO A 69 7.39 -19.32 -8.12
C PRO A 69 6.56 -19.58 -6.85
N GLU A 70 6.98 -20.61 -6.10
CA GLU A 70 6.44 -20.87 -4.77
C GLU A 70 6.60 -19.62 -3.88
N MET A 71 5.65 -19.43 -2.98
CA MET A 71 5.73 -18.31 -2.06
C MET A 71 6.79 -18.61 -0.99
N ILE A 72 7.81 -17.76 -0.94
CA ILE A 72 8.81 -17.79 0.11
C ILE A 72 8.39 -16.85 1.25
N ASP A 73 8.73 -17.24 2.48
CA ASP A 73 8.34 -16.60 3.75
C ASP A 73 8.80 -15.14 3.97
N LYS A 74 9.44 -14.51 2.98
CA LYS A 74 10.28 -13.31 3.17
C LYS A 74 9.90 -12.15 2.25
N SER A 75 8.64 -12.06 1.85
CA SER A 75 8.21 -11.07 0.86
C SER A 75 6.79 -10.58 1.15
N ASP A 76 6.72 -9.36 1.65
CA ASP A 76 5.49 -8.61 1.90
C ASP A 76 5.07 -7.76 0.69
N LEU A 77 3.90 -7.13 0.76
CA LEU A 77 3.38 -6.30 -0.33
C LEU A 77 4.34 -5.17 -0.71
N GLU A 78 5.10 -4.68 0.26
CA GLU A 78 6.01 -3.54 0.15
C GLU A 78 7.44 -3.98 0.46
N THR A 79 7.88 -5.07 -0.18
CA THR A 79 9.21 -5.72 -0.06
C THR A 79 10.43 -4.83 -0.24
N ALA A 80 10.23 -3.56 -0.61
CA ALA A 80 11.32 -2.63 -0.91
C ALA A 80 11.54 -1.59 0.21
N MET A 81 10.74 -1.57 1.28
CA MET A 81 10.90 -0.56 2.35
C MET A 81 11.72 -1.11 3.52
N GLN A 82 12.95 -0.61 3.65
CA GLN A 82 13.77 -0.85 4.83
C GLN A 82 13.36 0.13 5.92
N ILE A 83 13.26 -0.34 7.17
CA ILE A 83 12.85 0.49 8.30
C ILE A 83 13.91 0.39 9.37
N THR A 84 14.58 1.51 9.65
CA THR A 84 15.67 1.60 10.62
C THR A 84 15.22 2.22 11.94
N GLY A 85 16.06 2.10 12.98
CA GLY A 85 15.72 2.50 14.35
C GLY A 85 15.02 1.42 15.18
N ARG A 86 14.87 0.20 14.66
CA ARG A 86 14.32 -0.95 15.38
C ARG A 86 15.40 -1.58 16.27
N MET A 87 15.36 -1.35 17.58
CA MET A 87 16.28 -1.89 18.60
C MET A 87 17.77 -1.45 18.53
N ARG A 88 18.33 -1.28 19.74
CA ARG A 88 19.76 -1.05 19.99
C ARG A 88 20.53 -2.37 19.82
N VAL A 89 21.69 -2.29 19.17
CA VAL A 89 22.73 -3.32 18.96
C VAL A 89 22.52 -4.28 17.78
N GLY A 90 23.07 -3.88 16.62
CA GLY A 90 23.84 -4.78 15.75
C GLY A 90 23.15 -5.48 14.57
N ARG A 91 21.82 -5.59 14.53
CA ARG A 91 21.11 -6.35 13.46
C ARG A 91 20.04 -5.59 12.67
N SER A 92 20.02 -4.28 12.80
CA SER A 92 19.09 -3.40 12.08
C SER A 92 19.81 -2.58 11.01
N PHE A 93 21.12 -2.82 10.86
CA PHE A 93 22.04 -2.16 9.95
C PHE A 93 22.62 -3.13 8.89
N ASP A 94 22.41 -4.44 9.03
CA ASP A 94 23.04 -5.51 8.25
C ASP A 94 22.17 -6.12 7.13
N CYS A 95 20.94 -5.62 6.92
CA CYS A 95 19.97 -6.16 5.94
C CYS A 95 19.53 -7.62 6.25
N GLY A 96 18.38 -8.12 5.80
CA GLY A 96 17.71 -7.82 4.55
C GLY A 96 16.33 -8.47 4.43
N GLU A 97 15.45 -8.17 5.39
CA GLU A 97 14.06 -8.62 5.33
C GLU A 97 13.10 -7.42 5.44
N PRO A 98 13.11 -6.49 4.45
CA PRO A 98 12.19 -5.37 4.40
C PRO A 98 10.75 -5.88 4.52
N GLY A 99 10.01 -5.35 5.47
CA GLY A 99 8.61 -5.71 5.66
C GLY A 99 8.35 -6.92 6.58
N TYR A 100 9.35 -7.68 7.05
CA TYR A 100 9.12 -9.00 7.68
C TYR A 100 8.07 -9.07 8.81
N ASN A 101 7.96 -8.04 9.64
CA ASN A 101 7.03 -8.04 10.78
C ASN A 101 5.64 -7.46 10.46
N PHE A 102 5.36 -7.10 9.20
CA PHE A 102 4.08 -6.51 8.82
C PHE A 102 3.00 -7.56 8.64
N THR A 103 2.08 -7.60 9.59
CA THR A 103 0.89 -8.44 9.50
C THR A 103 -0.24 -7.66 8.83
N TYR A 104 -0.97 -8.31 7.91
CA TYR A 104 -2.17 -7.75 7.32
C TYR A 104 -3.23 -7.46 8.40
N THR A 105 -3.78 -6.25 8.39
CA THR A 105 -4.78 -5.81 9.38
C THR A 105 -6.14 -5.50 8.75
N GLY A 106 -6.22 -5.34 7.43
CA GLY A 106 -7.51 -5.19 6.76
C GLY A 106 -7.43 -4.57 5.38
N ILE A 107 -8.59 -4.47 4.75
CA ILE A 107 -8.79 -3.84 3.45
C ILE A 107 -10.02 -2.92 3.52
N THR A 108 -9.92 -1.73 2.96
CA THR A 108 -11.06 -0.80 2.86
C THR A 108 -11.28 -0.45 1.41
N GLU A 109 -12.54 -0.31 1.00
CA GLU A 109 -12.90 0.16 -0.34
C GLU A 109 -13.86 1.34 -0.23
N THR A 110 -13.50 2.42 -0.90
CA THR A 110 -14.34 3.60 -1.07
C THR A 110 -14.62 3.79 -2.55
N LYS A 111 -15.88 3.87 -2.93
CA LYS A 111 -16.31 4.13 -4.31
C LYS A 111 -16.65 5.61 -4.49
N THR A 112 -16.21 6.16 -5.61
CA THR A 112 -16.55 7.53 -6.04
C THR A 112 -17.23 7.47 -7.39
N ALA A 113 -17.79 8.60 -7.85
CA ALA A 113 -18.39 8.68 -9.19
C ALA A 113 -17.38 8.36 -10.32
N ASN A 114 -16.08 8.58 -10.06
CA ASN A 114 -15.02 8.47 -11.06
C ASN A 114 -14.20 7.18 -10.95
N GLY A 115 -14.44 6.36 -9.92
CA GLY A 115 -13.62 5.18 -9.68
C GLY A 115 -13.77 4.60 -8.29
N SER A 116 -12.68 4.00 -7.80
CA SER A 116 -12.60 3.51 -6.42
C SER A 116 -11.20 3.63 -5.85
N LEU A 117 -11.14 3.83 -4.54
CA LEU A 117 -9.93 3.75 -3.74
C LEU A 117 -10.00 2.47 -2.90
N VAL A 118 -9.02 1.60 -3.07
CA VAL A 118 -8.81 0.44 -2.20
C VAL A 118 -7.56 0.69 -1.35
N ILE A 119 -7.66 0.46 -0.06
CA ILE A 119 -6.55 0.59 0.89
C ILE A 119 -6.32 -0.77 1.53
N ILE A 120 -5.11 -1.32 1.39
CA ILE A 120 -4.67 -2.52 2.10
C ILE A 120 -3.78 -2.06 3.26
N SER A 121 -4.15 -2.42 4.47
CA SER A 121 -3.42 -2.04 5.68
C SER A 121 -2.61 -3.21 6.23
N GLN A 122 -1.36 -2.94 6.58
CA GLN A 122 -0.50 -3.85 7.34
C GLN A 122 0.09 -3.12 8.54
N THR A 123 0.25 -3.81 9.67
CA THR A 123 0.89 -3.27 10.86
C THR A 123 2.13 -4.06 11.20
N ASP A 124 3.24 -3.35 11.40
CA ASP A 124 4.45 -3.92 11.95
C ASP A 124 4.24 -4.26 13.43
N THR A 125 4.30 -5.55 13.76
CA THR A 125 3.98 -6.04 15.10
C THR A 125 4.98 -5.58 16.17
N VAL A 126 6.19 -5.16 15.79
CA VAL A 126 7.26 -4.73 16.71
C VAL A 126 7.26 -3.22 16.88
N SER A 127 7.49 -2.49 15.79
CA SER A 127 7.63 -1.02 15.77
C SER A 127 6.29 -0.28 15.80
N LYS A 128 5.18 -0.98 15.56
CA LYS A 128 3.83 -0.40 15.42
C LYS A 128 3.73 0.59 14.25
N LEU A 129 4.60 0.47 13.24
CA LEU A 129 4.44 1.21 12.00
C LEU A 129 3.23 0.65 11.23
N LEU A 130 2.29 1.51 10.86
CA LEU A 130 1.17 1.18 9.98
C LEU A 130 1.57 1.53 8.54
N ALA A 131 1.45 0.56 7.64
CA ALA A 131 1.60 0.73 6.21
C ALA A 131 0.23 0.62 5.54
N GLU A 132 -0.13 1.63 4.76
CA GLU A 132 -1.35 1.66 3.97
C GLU A 132 -0.98 1.72 2.49
N SER A 133 -1.20 0.62 1.77
CA SER A 133 -1.02 0.53 0.32
C SER A 133 -2.31 0.97 -0.37
N HIS A 134 -2.27 2.12 -1.03
CA HIS A 134 -3.41 2.73 -1.70
C HIS A 134 -3.43 2.37 -3.19
N TYR A 135 -4.59 1.97 -3.68
CA TYR A 135 -4.86 1.63 -5.08
C TYR A 135 -6.03 2.48 -5.57
N ILE A 136 -5.75 3.43 -6.45
CA ILE A 136 -6.77 4.27 -7.08
C ILE A 136 -7.07 3.69 -8.47
N PHE A 137 -8.32 3.32 -8.68
CA PHE A 137 -8.87 2.85 -9.94
C PHE A 137 -9.73 3.94 -10.56
N TYR A 138 -9.70 4.03 -11.89
CA TYR A 138 -10.51 4.98 -12.65
C TYR A 138 -11.52 4.21 -13.52
N ASN A 139 -12.78 4.64 -13.52
CA ASN A 139 -13.82 3.99 -14.30
C ASN A 139 -13.45 3.98 -15.79
N ASN A 140 -13.59 2.81 -16.43
CA ASN A 140 -13.35 2.60 -17.86
C ASN A 140 -11.92 2.89 -18.37
N ILE A 141 -10.96 3.11 -17.48
CA ILE A 141 -9.55 3.34 -17.83
C ILE A 141 -8.71 2.25 -17.15
N PRO A 142 -7.97 1.41 -17.90
CA PRO A 142 -7.12 0.36 -17.33
C PRO A 142 -5.81 0.94 -16.80
N VAL A 143 -5.92 1.87 -15.85
CA VAL A 143 -4.82 2.53 -15.16
C VAL A 143 -5.08 2.44 -13.66
N ILE A 144 -4.03 2.09 -12.92
CA ILE A 144 -4.03 2.07 -11.46
C ILE A 144 -2.95 3.03 -10.98
N ARG A 145 -3.31 3.97 -10.11
CA ARG A 145 -2.31 4.72 -9.35
C ARG A 145 -2.09 4.06 -8.01
N ARG A 146 -0.83 3.84 -7.66
CA ARG A 146 -0.41 3.25 -6.40
C ARG A 146 0.47 4.22 -5.63
N TYR A 147 0.24 4.29 -4.33
CA TYR A 147 1.17 4.92 -3.39
C TYR A 147 1.04 4.25 -2.03
N ILE A 148 2.00 4.52 -1.15
CA ILE A 148 2.00 4.03 0.21
C ILE A 148 2.03 5.20 1.19
N SER A 149 1.25 5.06 2.27
CA SER A 149 1.35 5.92 3.46
C SER A 149 1.96 5.12 4.60
N LEU A 150 2.96 5.69 5.27
CA LEU A 150 3.56 5.12 6.49
C LEU A 150 3.23 6.00 7.67
N ILE A 151 2.64 5.39 8.70
CA ILE A 151 2.16 6.09 9.89
C ILE A 151 2.80 5.45 11.11
N ASN A 152 3.67 6.18 11.79
CA ASN A 152 4.25 5.72 13.05
C ASN A 152 3.21 5.79 14.17
N LYS A 153 2.66 4.64 14.58
CA LYS A 153 1.78 4.50 15.75
C LYS A 153 2.54 4.06 17.01
N GLY A 154 3.86 3.88 16.91
CA GLY A 154 4.73 3.54 18.03
C GLY A 154 5.18 4.77 18.82
N CYS A 155 5.92 4.52 19.89
CA CYS A 155 6.49 5.57 20.74
C CYS A 155 7.93 5.94 20.36
N GLU A 156 8.58 5.15 19.51
CA GLU A 156 9.97 5.32 19.11
C GLU A 156 10.07 5.94 17.72
N ALA A 157 11.14 6.70 17.46
CA ALA A 157 11.43 7.19 16.11
C ALA A 157 11.77 6.03 15.16
N ALA A 158 11.27 6.11 13.92
CA ALA A 158 11.56 5.14 12.86
C ALA A 158 12.17 5.87 11.65
N GLY A 159 13.24 5.31 11.09
CA GLY A 159 13.79 5.71 9.79
C GLY A 159 13.13 4.94 8.66
N ILE A 160 12.95 5.58 7.51
CA ILE A 160 12.52 4.94 6.25
C ILE A 160 13.74 4.96 5.33
N GLU A 161 14.15 3.79 4.85
CA GLU A 161 15.31 3.57 3.97
C GLU A 161 14.92 2.80 2.70
#